data_AF-M6D2I7-F1
#
_entry.id   AF-M6D2I7-F1
#
_cell.length_a   1.000
_cell.length_b   1.000
_cell.length_c   1.000
_cell.angle_alpha   90.00
_cell.angle_beta   90.00
_cell.angle_gamma   90.00
#
_symmetry.space_group_name_H-M   'P 1'
#
loop_
_entity.id
_entity.type
_entity.pdbx_description
1 polymer ?
#
loop_
_entity_poly.entity_id
_entity_poly.type
_entity_poly.pdbx_seq_one_letter_code
_entity_poly.pdbx_strand_id
1 'polypeptide(L)'
;MKKSGSLFLFVLFVFLGAGLSFRSDRVPFFVREDSPKPFPIRLELLQPLKASADSWGFVRQSATWARGNSLFMDDLIFAIRKTFPVGTTANITLANQNVNGQSFTLRLKLNSGAISYKPSTLANAASYTNFFELRSTSDNQPAVQFFFDDDPRDAAGDGAVLLYQLSRLEPVRWPNTTAIIESYVVQPVITGFPNQGLIQTYSWKGPIGSDTLGQDVDTGRVILEEMDNRTVFCFKSVISFNGTTDLVPINAGTQTLGYSHNNGLCPGTGREYNKLAYSQKLDGDLNVTAKGGFEQAAITAGQAITCNSTVNQFINFTPTFGLFNFNGFVREGVAASAIPADFIQATRVDGLYDRVGTVGKSTATTSPVGSSWDTLTKAYIDSITINFANVP
;
A
#
# COMPACT_ATOMS: atom_id res chain seq x y z
N MET A 1 -36.00 5.42 -37.58
CA MET A 1 -34.75 4.67 -37.27
C MET A 1 -33.64 5.17 -38.19
N LYS A 2 -32.73 6.04 -37.70
CA LYS A 2 -31.48 6.51 -38.36
C LYS A 2 -30.71 7.60 -37.58
N LYS A 3 -31.12 7.94 -36.34
CA LYS A 3 -30.50 9.01 -35.53
C LYS A 3 -29.58 8.55 -34.37
N SER A 4 -29.44 7.26 -34.07
CA SER A 4 -28.58 6.80 -32.94
C SER A 4 -27.12 6.48 -33.33
N GLY A 5 -26.82 6.23 -34.61
CA GLY A 5 -25.45 5.92 -35.06
C GLY A 5 -24.51 7.13 -35.08
N SER A 6 -25.05 8.33 -35.32
CA SER A 6 -24.24 9.57 -35.38
C SER A 6 -23.78 10.02 -34.00
N LEU A 7 -24.59 9.80 -32.94
CA LEU A 7 -24.21 10.17 -31.57
C LEU A 7 -23.08 9.27 -31.04
N PHE A 8 -23.07 7.99 -31.41
CA PHE A 8 -22.05 7.02 -30.97
C PHE A 8 -20.68 7.29 -31.62
N LEU A 9 -20.67 7.69 -32.90
CA LEU A 9 -19.46 8.10 -33.61
C LEU A 9 -18.92 9.47 -33.15
N PHE A 10 -19.79 10.39 -32.72
CA PHE A 10 -19.38 11.69 -32.20
C PHE A 10 -18.74 11.58 -30.81
N VAL A 11 -19.25 10.68 -29.95
CA VAL A 11 -18.61 10.36 -28.66
C VAL A 11 -17.25 9.69 -28.88
N LEU A 12 -17.11 8.80 -29.88
CA LEU A 12 -15.81 8.19 -30.21
C LEU A 12 -14.79 9.24 -30.72
N PHE A 13 -15.21 10.19 -31.54
CA PHE A 13 -14.33 11.24 -32.08
C PHE A 13 -13.92 12.29 -31.02
N VAL A 14 -14.79 12.60 -30.05
CA VAL A 14 -14.47 13.48 -28.92
C VAL A 14 -13.56 12.76 -27.91
N PHE A 15 -13.69 11.43 -27.75
CA PHE A 15 -12.84 10.62 -26.88
C PHE A 15 -11.43 10.35 -27.45
N LEU A 16 -11.27 10.36 -28.77
CA LEU A 16 -9.99 10.02 -29.43
C LEU A 16 -9.19 11.25 -29.90
N GLY A 17 -9.73 12.47 -29.78
CA GLY A 17 -9.21 13.67 -30.45
C GLY A 17 -8.33 14.64 -29.64
N ALA A 18 -8.10 14.42 -28.34
CA ALA A 18 -7.34 15.36 -27.52
C ALA A 18 -6.21 14.67 -26.74
N GLY A 19 -5.14 14.30 -27.46
CA GLY A 19 -3.84 14.14 -26.83
C GLY A 19 -3.26 15.53 -26.57
N LEU A 20 -3.06 15.91 -25.30
CA LEU A 20 -2.12 16.96 -24.90
C LEU A 20 -1.57 16.72 -23.49
N SER A 21 -0.29 16.38 -23.47
CA SER A 21 0.82 16.94 -22.70
C SER A 21 0.68 17.25 -21.20
N PHE A 22 1.64 16.67 -20.48
CA PHE A 22 2.07 16.92 -19.12
C PHE A 22 2.42 18.39 -18.85
N ARG A 23 2.06 18.86 -17.67
CA ARG A 23 2.82 19.88 -16.96
C ARG A 23 3.11 19.38 -15.55
N SER A 24 4.36 18.97 -15.37
CA SER A 24 5.09 19.10 -14.11
C SER A 24 4.95 20.54 -13.64
N ASP A 25 4.44 20.76 -12.43
CA ASP A 25 5.19 21.47 -11.39
C ASP A 25 4.35 21.62 -10.12
N ARG A 26 4.94 21.16 -9.02
CA ARG A 26 4.85 21.66 -7.64
C ARG A 26 3.43 21.91 -7.07
N VAL A 27 3.10 21.09 -6.06
CA VAL A 27 2.04 21.29 -5.03
C VAL A 27 1.67 22.77 -4.84
N PRO A 28 0.38 23.14 -4.86
CA PRO A 28 -0.55 22.79 -3.79
C PRO A 28 -1.95 22.36 -4.29
N PHE A 29 -2.83 22.03 -3.34
CA PHE A 29 -4.28 21.85 -3.48
C PHE A 29 -4.92 22.78 -4.53
N PHE A 30 -6.02 22.33 -5.16
CA PHE A 30 -6.84 22.92 -6.24
C PHE A 30 -6.56 22.38 -7.66
N VAL A 31 -7.39 21.42 -8.08
CA VAL A 31 -7.51 20.95 -9.46
C VAL A 31 -8.63 21.74 -10.14
N ARG A 32 -8.35 22.41 -11.26
CA ARG A 32 -9.38 22.90 -12.19
C ARG A 32 -10.00 21.72 -12.95
N GLU A 33 -11.32 21.59 -12.88
CA GLU A 33 -12.13 20.46 -13.39
C GLU A 33 -12.35 20.45 -14.92
N ASP A 34 -11.93 21.47 -15.66
CA ASP A 34 -12.53 21.74 -16.99
C ASP A 34 -11.79 21.14 -18.20
N SER A 35 -11.11 20.00 -18.05
CA SER A 35 -10.66 19.22 -19.22
C SER A 35 -11.35 17.86 -19.24
N PRO A 36 -12.15 17.54 -20.28
CA PRO A 36 -12.81 16.26 -20.41
C PRO A 36 -11.78 15.18 -20.73
N LYS A 37 -11.15 14.65 -19.68
CA LYS A 37 -10.34 13.44 -19.75
C LYS A 37 -11.28 12.24 -19.73
N PRO A 38 -11.18 11.30 -20.69
CA PRO A 38 -12.09 10.16 -20.75
C PRO A 38 -11.97 9.23 -19.53
N PHE A 39 -10.78 9.17 -18.92
CA PHE A 39 -10.52 8.58 -17.59
C PHE A 39 -9.39 9.38 -16.91
N PRO A 40 -9.66 10.27 -15.93
CA PRO A 40 -8.62 11.05 -15.27
C PRO A 40 -7.87 10.23 -14.22
N ILE A 41 -7.23 9.13 -14.61
CA ILE A 41 -6.47 8.28 -13.70
C ILE A 41 -5.16 9.00 -13.32
N ARG A 42 -4.95 9.24 -12.02
CA ARG A 42 -3.75 9.93 -11.50
C ARG A 42 -2.73 8.94 -10.97
N LEU A 43 -1.73 8.64 -11.78
CA LEU A 43 -0.61 7.78 -11.38
C LEU A 43 0.34 8.45 -10.38
N GLU A 44 0.30 9.79 -10.24
CA GLU A 44 1.13 10.54 -9.27
C GLU A 44 0.85 10.17 -7.81
N LEU A 45 -0.33 9.59 -7.54
CA LEU A 45 -0.73 9.08 -6.23
C LEU A 45 0.08 7.83 -5.84
N LEU A 46 0.64 7.11 -6.82
CA LEU A 46 1.39 5.88 -6.61
C LEU A 46 2.90 6.19 -6.57
N GLN A 47 3.42 6.52 -5.40
CA GLN A 47 4.85 6.76 -5.18
C GLN A 47 5.46 5.68 -4.31
N PRO A 48 6.61 5.09 -4.68
CA PRO A 48 7.38 4.23 -3.80
C PRO A 48 7.60 4.82 -2.41
N LEU A 49 7.63 3.91 -1.45
CA LEU A 49 8.10 4.17 -0.12
C LEU A 49 9.57 4.52 -0.16
N LYS A 50 9.95 5.65 0.42
CA LYS A 50 11.34 5.98 0.73
C LYS A 50 11.46 6.23 2.23
N ALA A 51 12.65 6.03 2.78
CA ALA A 51 12.98 6.61 4.08
C ALA A 51 13.65 7.96 3.81
N SER A 52 13.17 9.04 4.44
CA SER A 52 13.95 10.29 4.49
C SER A 52 15.05 10.18 5.56
N ALA A 53 16.02 11.10 5.55
CA ALA A 53 17.13 11.12 6.52
C ALA A 53 16.71 11.37 7.98
N ASP A 54 15.43 11.67 8.24
CA ASP A 54 14.88 11.79 9.59
C ASP A 54 14.49 10.40 10.08
N SER A 55 14.69 10.09 11.37
CA SER A 55 14.46 8.77 11.99
C SER A 55 13.05 8.16 11.76
N TRP A 56 12.08 9.00 11.37
CA TRP A 56 10.68 8.62 11.13
C TRP A 56 10.19 8.91 9.70
N GLY A 57 11.09 9.24 8.77
CA GLY A 57 10.76 9.52 7.38
C GLY A 57 9.95 8.40 6.72
N PHE A 58 10.37 7.16 6.99
CA PHE A 58 9.71 5.96 6.50
C PHE A 58 8.24 5.86 6.96
N VAL A 59 7.93 6.18 8.22
CA VAL A 59 6.56 6.13 8.76
C VAL A 59 5.63 7.06 8.00
N ARG A 60 6.04 8.32 7.82
CA ARG A 60 5.24 9.32 7.08
C ARG A 60 5.04 8.93 5.63
N GLN A 61 6.08 8.43 4.98
CA GLN A 61 5.99 7.99 3.59
C GLN A 61 5.12 6.75 3.44
N SER A 62 5.13 5.83 4.41
CA SER A 62 4.26 4.66 4.44
C SER A 62 2.78 5.02 4.52
N ALA A 63 2.42 5.96 5.40
CA ALA A 63 1.07 6.49 5.48
C ALA A 63 0.65 7.20 4.17
N THR A 64 1.56 7.99 3.59
CA THR A 64 1.31 8.74 2.35
C THR A 64 1.09 7.82 1.16
N TRP A 65 1.93 6.79 1.00
CA TRP A 65 1.81 5.80 -0.06
C TRP A 65 0.55 4.96 0.07
N ALA A 66 0.25 4.50 1.29
CA ALA A 66 -0.98 3.76 1.58
C ALA A 66 -2.22 4.59 1.20
N ARG A 67 -2.27 5.85 1.64
CA ARG A 67 -3.33 6.79 1.23
C ARG A 67 -3.40 6.98 -0.29
N GLY A 68 -2.27 7.13 -0.96
CA GLY A 68 -2.20 7.26 -2.41
C GLY A 68 -2.79 6.05 -3.15
N ASN A 69 -2.53 4.83 -2.66
CA ASN A 69 -3.13 3.61 -3.20
C ASN A 69 -4.64 3.56 -3.00
N SER A 70 -5.12 3.89 -1.79
CA SER A 70 -6.56 3.93 -1.51
C SER A 70 -7.27 4.90 -2.45
N LEU A 71 -6.72 6.12 -2.59
CA LEU A 71 -7.29 7.13 -3.48
C LEU A 71 -7.27 6.69 -4.94
N PHE A 72 -6.24 5.98 -5.38
CA PHE A 72 -6.15 5.49 -6.74
C PHE A 72 -7.23 4.44 -7.06
N MET A 73 -7.54 3.53 -6.13
CA MET A 73 -8.66 2.59 -6.29
C MET A 73 -10.00 3.33 -6.37
N ASP A 74 -10.22 4.31 -5.47
CA ASP A 74 -11.44 5.11 -5.47
C ASP A 74 -11.59 5.94 -6.76
N ASP A 75 -10.51 6.54 -7.25
CA ASP A 75 -10.47 7.28 -8.53
C ASP A 75 -10.81 6.37 -9.72
N LEU A 76 -10.30 5.13 -9.75
CA LEU A 76 -10.64 4.15 -10.78
C LEU A 76 -12.13 3.79 -10.75
N ILE A 77 -12.65 3.43 -9.58
CA ILE A 77 -14.08 3.10 -9.40
C ILE A 77 -14.94 4.30 -9.80
N PHE A 78 -14.60 5.50 -9.33
CA PHE A 78 -15.34 6.72 -9.63
C PHE A 78 -15.35 7.02 -11.13
N ALA A 79 -14.19 6.94 -11.80
CA ALA A 79 -14.10 7.18 -13.23
C ALA A 79 -14.91 6.16 -14.05
N ILE A 80 -14.85 4.87 -13.68
CA ILE A 80 -15.69 3.83 -14.30
C ILE A 80 -17.17 4.13 -14.08
N ARG A 81 -17.58 4.44 -12.83
CA ARG A 81 -18.99 4.68 -12.48
C ARG A 81 -19.58 5.94 -13.11
N LYS A 82 -18.76 6.95 -13.37
CA LYS A 82 -19.19 8.16 -14.09
C LYS A 82 -19.65 7.85 -15.51
N THR A 83 -19.08 6.82 -16.13
CA THR A 83 -19.42 6.37 -17.50
C THR A 83 -20.41 5.21 -17.50
N PHE A 84 -20.27 4.29 -16.55
CA PHE A 84 -21.05 3.06 -16.44
C PHE A 84 -21.70 3.01 -15.05
N PRO A 85 -22.98 3.37 -14.92
CA PRO A 85 -23.71 3.27 -13.66
C PRO A 85 -23.64 1.85 -13.08
N VAL A 86 -23.80 1.72 -11.75
CA VAL A 86 -23.82 0.43 -11.04
C VAL A 86 -24.82 -0.55 -11.69
N GLY A 87 -24.45 -1.82 -11.78
CA GLY A 87 -25.23 -2.86 -12.47
C GLY A 87 -25.10 -2.87 -14.00
N THR A 88 -24.33 -1.95 -14.60
CA THR A 88 -24.08 -1.99 -16.05
C THR A 88 -23.29 -3.23 -16.43
N THR A 89 -23.74 -3.95 -17.47
CA THR A 89 -22.96 -5.01 -18.11
C THR A 89 -22.14 -4.43 -19.27
N ALA A 90 -20.83 -4.64 -19.25
CA ALA A 90 -19.92 -4.22 -20.30
C ALA A 90 -18.79 -5.24 -20.50
N ASN A 91 -18.30 -5.36 -21.73
CA ASN A 91 -17.07 -6.08 -22.04
C ASN A 91 -16.37 -5.35 -23.19
N ILE A 92 -15.43 -4.48 -22.84
CA ILE A 92 -14.80 -3.51 -23.73
C ILE A 92 -13.30 -3.81 -23.79
N THR A 93 -12.75 -3.75 -25.00
CA THR A 93 -11.29 -3.77 -25.22
C THR A 93 -10.93 -2.60 -26.14
N LEU A 94 -10.00 -1.76 -25.69
CA LEU A 94 -9.48 -0.61 -26.43
C LEU A 94 -7.97 -0.77 -26.60
N ALA A 95 -7.52 -0.98 -27.82
CA ALA A 95 -6.10 -1.08 -28.12
C ALA A 95 -5.42 0.30 -28.17
N ASN A 96 -4.10 0.31 -28.01
CA ASN A 96 -3.21 1.45 -28.27
C ASN A 96 -3.54 2.75 -27.51
N GLN A 97 -4.00 2.62 -26.28
CA GLN A 97 -4.20 3.75 -25.37
C GLN A 97 -2.85 4.23 -24.85
N ASN A 98 -2.51 5.50 -25.09
CA ASN A 98 -1.25 6.06 -24.63
C ASN A 98 -1.39 6.59 -23.19
N VAL A 99 -0.58 6.07 -22.28
CA VAL A 99 -0.48 6.51 -20.88
C VAL A 99 1.01 6.67 -20.56
N ASN A 100 1.43 7.85 -20.12
CA ASN A 100 2.83 8.15 -19.75
C ASN A 100 3.86 7.81 -20.85
N GLY A 101 3.50 8.02 -22.11
CA GLY A 101 4.38 7.72 -23.25
C GLY A 101 4.53 6.22 -23.53
N GLN A 102 3.80 5.36 -22.81
CA GLN A 102 3.66 3.94 -23.06
C GLN A 102 2.31 3.66 -23.72
N SER A 103 2.23 2.60 -24.52
CA SER A 103 1.01 2.19 -25.20
C SER A 103 0.43 0.95 -24.51
N PHE A 104 -0.87 0.98 -24.22
CA PHE A 104 -1.59 -0.07 -23.51
C PHE A 104 -2.85 -0.51 -24.26
N THR A 105 -3.18 -1.78 -24.14
CA THR A 105 -4.53 -2.29 -24.37
C THR A 105 -5.29 -2.22 -23.05
N LEU A 106 -6.39 -1.47 -23.05
CA LEU A 106 -7.32 -1.38 -21.94
C LEU A 106 -8.40 -2.44 -22.11
N ARG A 107 -8.69 -3.20 -21.07
CA ARG A 107 -9.83 -4.12 -21.01
C ARG A 107 -10.70 -3.79 -19.81
N LEU A 108 -12.01 -3.69 -20.01
CA LEU A 108 -12.99 -3.45 -18.97
C LEU A 108 -14.13 -4.47 -19.10
N LYS A 109 -14.34 -5.26 -18.06
CA LYS A 109 -15.45 -6.19 -17.92
C LYS A 109 -16.27 -5.75 -16.71
N LEU A 110 -17.54 -5.44 -16.92
CA LEU A 110 -18.49 -5.11 -15.87
C LEU A 110 -19.63 -6.12 -15.91
N ASN A 111 -19.99 -6.71 -14.78
CA ASN A 111 -21.15 -7.61 -14.62
C ASN A 111 -21.35 -8.59 -15.78
N SER A 112 -20.26 -9.15 -16.33
CA SER A 112 -20.26 -9.98 -17.55
C SER A 112 -19.78 -11.42 -17.29
N GLY A 113 -19.77 -11.82 -16.02
CA GLY A 113 -19.29 -13.10 -15.52
C GLY A 113 -18.31 -12.90 -14.37
N ALA A 114 -18.35 -13.81 -13.41
CA ALA A 114 -17.43 -13.81 -12.27
C ALA A 114 -15.98 -13.98 -12.73
N ILE A 115 -15.08 -13.17 -12.18
CA ILE A 115 -13.65 -13.25 -12.46
C ILE A 115 -12.94 -13.53 -11.15
N SER A 116 -12.24 -14.66 -11.10
CA SER A 116 -11.57 -15.08 -9.88
C SER A 116 -10.15 -14.54 -9.78
N TYR A 117 -9.79 -14.05 -8.60
CA TYR A 117 -8.41 -13.72 -8.24
C TYR A 117 -8.15 -14.15 -6.79
N LYS A 118 -6.93 -14.58 -6.49
CA LYS A 118 -6.52 -14.95 -5.13
C LYS A 118 -5.59 -13.88 -4.55
N PRO A 119 -6.12 -12.95 -3.73
CA PRO A 119 -5.29 -12.04 -2.94
C PRO A 119 -4.24 -12.80 -2.14
N SER A 120 -3.07 -12.19 -1.92
CA SER A 120 -2.02 -12.78 -1.08
C SER A 120 -2.48 -13.04 0.36
N THR A 121 -3.53 -12.35 0.81
CA THR A 121 -4.15 -12.49 2.12
C THR A 121 -5.20 -13.59 2.23
N LEU A 122 -5.60 -14.23 1.12
CA LEU A 122 -6.64 -15.27 1.12
C LEU A 122 -6.05 -16.65 0.79
N ALA A 123 -6.53 -17.67 1.50
CA ALA A 123 -6.19 -19.06 1.20
C ALA A 123 -6.81 -19.52 -0.14
N ASN A 124 -8.01 -19.05 -0.46
CA ASN A 124 -8.77 -19.39 -1.66
C ASN A 124 -9.01 -18.16 -2.54
N ALA A 125 -9.25 -18.38 -3.82
CA ALA A 125 -9.61 -17.31 -4.74
C ALA A 125 -10.97 -16.71 -4.37
N ALA A 126 -11.05 -15.38 -4.44
CA ALA A 126 -12.27 -14.59 -4.38
C ALA A 126 -12.84 -14.39 -5.79
N SER A 127 -14.10 -14.03 -5.89
CA SER A 127 -14.88 -13.90 -7.13
C SER A 127 -15.44 -12.49 -7.28
N TYR A 128 -14.92 -11.74 -8.25
CA TYR A 128 -15.30 -10.35 -8.48
C TYR A 128 -16.28 -10.22 -9.64
N THR A 129 -17.22 -9.28 -9.54
CA THR A 129 -18.19 -9.00 -10.63
C THR A 129 -17.60 -8.14 -11.75
N ASN A 130 -16.55 -7.37 -11.45
CA ASN A 130 -15.93 -6.43 -12.38
C ASN A 130 -14.42 -6.60 -12.47
N PHE A 131 -13.87 -6.22 -13.62
CA PHE A 131 -12.45 -6.28 -13.90
C PHE A 131 -12.02 -5.17 -14.86
N PHE A 132 -10.89 -4.54 -14.54
CA PHE A 132 -10.19 -3.59 -15.38
C PHE A 132 -8.72 -4.02 -15.54
N GLU A 133 -8.16 -3.85 -16.72
CA GLU A 133 -6.76 -4.14 -17.00
C GLU A 133 -6.14 -3.12 -17.96
N LEU A 134 -4.89 -2.77 -17.68
CA LEU A 134 -3.99 -2.16 -18.64
C LEU A 134 -2.87 -3.14 -18.94
N ARG A 135 -2.74 -3.52 -20.22
CA ARG A 135 -1.74 -4.47 -20.71
C ARG A 135 -0.84 -3.79 -21.73
N SER A 136 0.47 -3.82 -21.54
CA SER A 136 1.41 -3.16 -22.45
C SER A 136 1.26 -3.74 -23.85
N THR A 137 1.16 -2.88 -24.86
CA THR A 137 1.02 -3.34 -26.26
C THR A 137 2.32 -3.92 -26.81
N SER A 138 3.47 -3.54 -26.23
CA SER A 138 4.79 -3.96 -26.69
C SER A 138 5.12 -5.42 -26.37
N ASP A 139 4.74 -5.91 -25.17
CA ASP A 139 5.09 -7.24 -24.67
C ASP A 139 3.88 -8.04 -24.20
N ASN A 140 2.68 -7.48 -24.32
CA ASN A 140 1.41 -8.08 -23.91
C ASN A 140 1.35 -8.48 -22.43
N GLN A 141 2.17 -7.84 -21.57
CA GLN A 141 2.17 -8.09 -20.14
C GLN A 141 1.29 -7.08 -19.39
N PRO A 142 0.57 -7.49 -18.33
CA PRO A 142 -0.20 -6.57 -17.51
C PRO A 142 0.70 -5.56 -16.80
N ALA A 143 0.23 -4.32 -16.71
CA ALA A 143 0.82 -3.26 -15.90
C ALA A 143 -0.10 -2.87 -14.73
N VAL A 144 -1.42 -2.96 -14.94
CA VAL A 144 -2.46 -2.81 -13.92
C VAL A 144 -3.52 -3.89 -14.13
N GLN A 145 -3.97 -4.49 -13.04
CA GLN A 145 -5.21 -5.27 -12.99
C GLN A 145 -6.01 -4.85 -11.77
N PHE A 146 -7.31 -4.68 -11.94
CA PHE A 146 -8.20 -4.24 -10.89
C PHE A 146 -9.45 -5.11 -10.92
N PHE A 147 -9.66 -5.87 -9.84
CA PHE A 147 -10.80 -6.75 -9.63
C PHE A 147 -11.65 -6.12 -8.53
N PHE A 148 -12.96 -5.97 -8.75
CA PHE A 148 -13.79 -5.29 -7.77
C PHE A 148 -15.25 -5.70 -7.90
N ASP A 149 -15.94 -5.65 -6.78
CA ASP A 149 -17.39 -5.76 -6.75
C ASP A 149 -18.06 -4.40 -6.98
N ASP A 150 -19.35 -4.45 -7.29
CA ASP A 150 -20.18 -3.25 -7.46
C ASP A 150 -20.20 -2.38 -6.20
N ASP A 151 -20.09 -2.97 -5.01
CA ASP A 151 -19.78 -2.26 -3.76
C ASP A 151 -18.65 -3.00 -2.99
N PRO A 152 -17.40 -2.52 -3.08
CA PRO A 152 -16.27 -3.12 -2.35
C PRO A 152 -16.39 -3.05 -0.82
N ARG A 153 -17.38 -2.31 -0.32
CA ARG A 153 -17.66 -2.16 1.11
C ARG A 153 -18.81 -3.04 1.58
N ASP A 154 -19.44 -3.83 0.72
CA ASP A 154 -20.46 -4.78 1.12
C ASP A 154 -19.82 -5.96 1.87
N ALA A 155 -20.31 -6.27 3.07
CA ALA A 155 -19.85 -7.40 3.88
C ALA A 155 -20.12 -8.76 3.21
N ALA A 156 -21.08 -8.82 2.28
CA ALA A 156 -21.38 -10.02 1.49
C ALA A 156 -20.50 -10.14 0.23
N GLY A 157 -19.77 -9.08 -0.14
CA GLY A 157 -18.87 -9.05 -1.27
C GLY A 157 -17.46 -9.57 -0.95
N ASP A 158 -16.68 -9.79 -2.01
CA ASP A 158 -15.28 -10.17 -1.97
C ASP A 158 -14.34 -8.93 -1.93
N GLY A 159 -14.88 -7.74 -2.22
CA GLY A 159 -14.22 -6.45 -2.03
C GLY A 159 -13.58 -5.91 -3.31
N ALA A 160 -12.36 -5.39 -3.19
CA ALA A 160 -11.60 -4.91 -4.35
C ALA A 160 -10.10 -5.17 -4.20
N VAL A 161 -9.48 -5.65 -5.29
CA VAL A 161 -8.06 -5.90 -5.41
C VAL A 161 -7.49 -5.14 -6.59
N LEU A 162 -6.46 -4.34 -6.31
CA LEU A 162 -5.64 -3.69 -7.31
C LEU A 162 -4.25 -4.30 -7.32
N LEU A 163 -3.76 -4.61 -8.52
CA LEU A 163 -2.40 -5.03 -8.80
C LEU A 163 -1.77 -4.04 -9.76
N TYR A 164 -0.54 -3.60 -9.49
CA TYR A 164 0.18 -2.76 -10.44
C TYR A 164 1.69 -2.89 -10.31
N GLN A 165 2.39 -2.56 -11.41
CA GLN A 165 3.83 -2.53 -11.47
C GLN A 165 4.31 -1.16 -11.98
N LEU A 166 4.99 -0.40 -11.11
CA LEU A 166 5.38 0.98 -11.39
C LEU A 166 6.32 1.12 -12.59
N SER A 167 7.30 0.22 -12.73
CA SER A 167 8.23 0.22 -13.87
C SER A 167 7.55 0.00 -15.21
N ARG A 168 6.36 -0.63 -15.24
CA ARG A 168 5.59 -0.79 -16.48
C ARG A 168 4.75 0.44 -16.79
N LEU A 169 4.23 1.12 -15.77
CA LEU A 169 3.39 2.30 -15.91
C LEU A 169 4.18 3.58 -16.23
N GLU A 170 5.38 3.71 -15.66
CA GLU A 170 6.22 4.89 -15.84
C GLU A 170 7.72 4.50 -15.78
N PRO A 171 8.24 3.77 -16.80
CA PRO A 171 9.58 3.18 -16.78
C PRO A 171 10.71 4.19 -16.62
N VAL A 172 10.53 5.41 -17.14
CA VAL A 172 11.53 6.49 -17.04
C VAL A 172 11.70 6.96 -15.60
N ARG A 173 10.60 7.05 -14.85
CA ARG A 173 10.61 7.51 -13.45
C ARG A 173 10.94 6.38 -12.48
N TRP A 174 10.53 5.15 -12.79
CA TRP A 174 10.69 3.98 -11.93
C TRP A 174 11.55 2.89 -12.59
N PRO A 175 12.80 3.19 -12.99
CA PRO A 175 13.68 2.17 -13.51
C PRO A 175 13.94 1.12 -12.43
N ASN A 176 14.04 -0.14 -12.83
CA ASN A 176 14.38 -1.28 -11.97
C ASN A 176 13.43 -1.52 -10.78
N THR A 177 12.27 -0.87 -10.74
CA THR A 177 11.23 -1.14 -9.73
C THR A 177 10.40 -2.35 -10.19
N THR A 178 10.87 -3.55 -9.87
CA THR A 178 10.26 -4.79 -10.37
C THR A 178 9.09 -5.28 -9.53
N ALA A 179 8.83 -4.67 -8.37
CA ALA A 179 7.74 -5.07 -7.49
C ALA A 179 6.37 -4.98 -8.17
N ILE A 180 5.60 -6.07 -8.06
CA ILE A 180 4.15 -6.03 -8.23
C ILE A 180 3.56 -5.71 -6.86
N ILE A 181 2.81 -4.62 -6.80
CA ILE A 181 2.13 -4.16 -5.60
C ILE A 181 0.69 -4.62 -5.68
N GLU A 182 0.22 -5.30 -4.63
CA GLU A 182 -1.16 -5.70 -4.42
C GLU A 182 -1.77 -4.85 -3.31
N SER A 183 -2.88 -4.18 -3.60
CA SER A 183 -3.76 -3.51 -2.64
C SER A 183 -5.07 -4.26 -2.58
N TYR A 184 -5.43 -4.82 -1.43
CA TYR A 184 -6.69 -5.51 -1.22
C TYR A 184 -7.51 -4.81 -0.15
N VAL A 185 -8.74 -4.46 -0.48
CA VAL A 185 -9.73 -3.84 0.39
C VAL A 185 -10.89 -4.79 0.60
N VAL A 186 -11.25 -5.01 1.85
CA VAL A 186 -12.44 -5.76 2.23
C VAL A 186 -13.01 -5.20 3.53
N GLN A 187 -14.31 -5.31 3.72
CA GLN A 187 -14.91 -4.99 5.01
C GLN A 187 -14.50 -6.07 6.04
N PRO A 188 -14.08 -5.70 7.27
CA PRO A 188 -13.91 -6.68 8.32
C PRO A 188 -15.23 -7.40 8.61
N VAL A 189 -15.18 -8.72 8.71
CA VAL A 189 -16.25 -9.49 9.33
C VAL A 189 -16.27 -9.11 10.82
N ILE A 190 -17.36 -8.48 11.25
CA ILE A 190 -17.49 -7.70 12.49
C ILE A 190 -17.11 -8.50 13.75
N THR A 191 -16.35 -7.89 14.68
CA THR A 191 -16.34 -8.30 16.09
C THR A 191 -16.49 -7.10 17.03
N GLY A 192 -17.65 -6.98 17.69
CA GLY A 192 -17.86 -6.16 18.90
C GLY A 192 -18.23 -4.69 18.72
N PHE A 193 -18.04 -4.09 17.53
CA PHE A 193 -18.44 -2.70 17.26
C PHE A 193 -19.36 -2.61 16.04
N PRO A 194 -20.48 -1.87 16.12
CA PRO A 194 -21.48 -1.80 15.06
C PRO A 194 -20.97 -1.15 13.76
N ASN A 195 -19.94 -0.30 13.82
CA ASN A 195 -19.37 0.36 12.63
C ASN A 195 -17.86 0.15 12.50
N GLN A 196 -17.35 -1.08 12.63
CA GLN A 196 -15.95 -1.32 12.29
C GLN A 196 -15.70 -0.98 10.81
N GLY A 197 -14.66 -0.19 10.55
CA GLY A 197 -14.40 0.37 9.21
C GLY A 197 -13.54 -0.56 8.36
N LEU A 198 -13.09 -0.10 7.19
CA LEU A 198 -12.45 -0.97 6.21
C LEU A 198 -11.11 -1.57 6.69
N ILE A 199 -10.79 -2.77 6.20
CA ILE A 199 -9.44 -3.31 6.21
C ILE A 199 -8.85 -3.13 4.82
N GLN A 200 -7.63 -2.61 4.78
CA GLN A 200 -6.84 -2.57 3.56
C GLN A 200 -5.46 -3.13 3.81
N THR A 201 -5.03 -4.04 2.94
CA THR A 201 -3.67 -4.58 2.97
C THR A 201 -2.93 -4.20 1.71
N TYR A 202 -1.70 -3.74 1.86
CA TYR A 202 -0.76 -3.58 0.76
C TYR A 202 0.35 -4.60 0.91
N SER A 203 0.64 -5.33 -0.15
CA SER A 203 1.72 -6.31 -0.17
C SER A 203 2.53 -6.12 -1.44
N TRP A 204 3.83 -6.37 -1.36
CA TRP A 204 4.68 -6.40 -2.55
C TRP A 204 5.84 -7.37 -2.35
N LYS A 205 6.39 -7.82 -3.47
CA LYS A 205 7.61 -8.64 -3.55
C LYS A 205 8.51 -8.07 -4.64
N GLY A 206 9.79 -7.89 -4.34
CA GLY A 206 10.82 -7.27 -5.15
C GLY A 206 11.09 -5.79 -4.81
N PRO A 207 12.12 -5.20 -5.46
CA PRO A 207 12.45 -3.77 -5.42
C PRO A 207 11.25 -2.85 -5.66
N ILE A 208 10.99 -1.95 -4.70
CA ILE A 208 9.85 -1.02 -4.75
C ILE A 208 10.23 0.41 -5.18
N GLY A 209 11.52 0.75 -5.20
CA GLY A 209 11.99 2.08 -5.62
C GLY A 209 13.30 2.01 -6.41
N SER A 210 13.69 3.13 -7.04
CA SER A 210 14.89 3.23 -7.88
C SER A 210 16.15 3.71 -7.13
N ASP A 211 16.00 4.12 -5.87
CA ASP A 211 17.14 4.47 -5.00
C ASP A 211 17.71 3.23 -4.32
N THR A 212 18.90 3.36 -3.72
CA THR A 212 19.61 2.24 -3.09
C THR A 212 18.74 1.49 -2.08
N LEU A 213 18.05 2.21 -1.19
CA LEU A 213 17.18 1.59 -0.19
C LEU A 213 15.98 0.88 -0.83
N GLY A 214 15.34 1.50 -1.83
CA GLY A 214 14.20 0.90 -2.53
C GLY A 214 14.56 -0.32 -3.37
N GLN A 215 15.83 -0.44 -3.80
CA GLN A 215 16.39 -1.62 -4.47
C GLN A 215 16.71 -2.76 -3.49
N ASP A 216 16.96 -2.42 -2.24
CA ASP A 216 17.33 -3.34 -1.17
C ASP A 216 16.13 -3.90 -0.38
N VAL A 217 14.96 -3.28 -0.54
CA VAL A 217 13.68 -3.82 -0.07
C VAL A 217 13.33 -5.05 -0.91
N ASP A 218 13.03 -6.17 -0.25
CA ASP A 218 12.56 -7.39 -0.92
C ASP A 218 11.07 -7.63 -0.77
N THR A 219 10.52 -7.54 0.44
CA THR A 219 9.11 -7.86 0.67
C THR A 219 8.56 -6.85 1.65
N GLY A 220 7.30 -6.47 1.47
CA GLY A 220 6.64 -5.71 2.52
C GLY A 220 5.16 -5.97 2.57
N ARG A 221 4.63 -5.73 3.76
CA ARG A 221 3.21 -5.72 4.03
C ARG A 221 2.86 -4.54 4.91
N VAL A 222 1.82 -3.84 4.53
CA VAL A 222 1.16 -2.80 5.31
C VAL A 222 -0.30 -3.21 5.51
N ILE A 223 -0.82 -2.99 6.70
CA ILE A 223 -2.21 -3.24 7.08
C ILE A 223 -2.78 -1.97 7.65
N LEU A 224 -3.90 -1.54 7.10
CA LEU A 224 -4.74 -0.47 7.59
C LEU A 224 -6.03 -1.06 8.15
N GLU A 225 -6.44 -0.59 9.33
CA GLU A 225 -7.68 -0.98 9.97
C GLU A 225 -8.34 0.25 10.59
N GLU A 226 -9.55 0.58 10.17
CA GLU A 226 -10.38 1.56 10.87
C GLU A 226 -11.05 0.89 12.09
N MET A 227 -10.75 1.40 13.28
CA MET A 227 -11.16 0.83 14.56
C MET A 227 -12.05 1.80 15.36
N ASP A 228 -12.60 1.30 16.47
CA ASP A 228 -13.31 2.07 17.49
C ASP A 228 -14.42 2.95 16.89
N ASN A 229 -15.33 2.33 16.14
CA ASN A 229 -16.44 3.02 15.47
C ASN A 229 -15.97 4.11 14.48
N ARG A 230 -14.87 3.85 13.76
CA ARG A 230 -14.24 4.76 12.76
C ARG A 230 -13.69 6.05 13.35
N THR A 231 -13.31 6.03 14.62
CA THR A 231 -12.67 7.19 15.28
C THR A 231 -11.15 7.06 15.32
N VAL A 232 -10.62 5.84 15.12
CA VAL A 232 -9.18 5.56 15.13
C VAL A 232 -8.80 4.80 13.88
N PHE A 233 -7.69 5.21 13.28
CA PHE A 233 -7.04 4.51 12.19
C PHE A 233 -5.79 3.81 12.72
N CYS A 234 -5.69 2.51 12.48
CA CYS A 234 -4.56 1.69 12.90
C CYS A 234 -3.76 1.23 11.70
N PHE A 235 -2.44 1.33 11.82
CA PHE A 235 -1.48 0.91 10.83
C PHE A 235 -0.52 -0.09 11.46
N LYS A 236 -0.22 -1.17 10.73
CA LYS A 236 0.88 -2.07 11.04
C LYS A 236 1.66 -2.37 9.76
N SER A 237 2.97 -2.50 9.85
CA SER A 237 3.75 -2.98 8.72
C SER A 237 4.93 -3.84 9.13
N VAL A 238 5.31 -4.70 8.20
CA VAL A 238 6.62 -5.34 8.15
C VAL A 238 7.23 -5.06 6.79
N ILE A 239 8.49 -4.66 6.76
CA ILE A 239 9.30 -4.61 5.53
C ILE A 239 10.57 -5.39 5.75
N SER A 240 10.87 -6.29 4.82
CA SER A 240 12.13 -7.03 4.78
C SER A 240 13.14 -6.36 3.87
N PHE A 241 14.35 -6.18 4.37
CA PHE A 241 15.53 -5.73 3.65
C PHE A 241 16.52 -6.88 3.49
N ASN A 242 17.39 -6.76 2.50
CA ASN A 242 18.56 -7.64 2.40
C ASN A 242 19.44 -7.45 3.64
N GLY A 243 20.09 -8.52 4.10
CA GLY A 243 21.00 -8.46 5.25
C GLY A 243 22.24 -7.59 5.03
N THR A 244 22.49 -7.25 3.76
CA THR A 244 23.60 -6.40 3.31
C THR A 244 23.16 -4.97 3.05
N THR A 245 21.95 -4.57 3.45
CA THR A 245 21.46 -3.21 3.21
C THR A 245 22.12 -2.22 4.16
N ASP A 246 22.59 -1.09 3.64
CA ASP A 246 23.11 0.00 4.48
C ASP A 246 21.95 0.77 5.14
N LEU A 247 21.42 0.22 6.23
CA LEU A 247 20.37 0.87 7.03
C LEU A 247 20.91 1.94 7.99
N VAL A 248 22.23 1.98 8.17
CA VAL A 248 22.92 2.99 8.97
C VAL A 248 23.79 3.84 8.04
N PRO A 249 23.71 5.19 8.10
CA PRO A 249 24.61 6.04 7.34
C PRO A 249 26.08 5.74 7.70
N ILE A 250 26.91 5.40 6.71
CA ILE A 250 28.32 5.08 6.92
C ILE A 250 29.15 6.37 6.88
N ASN A 251 29.67 6.80 8.03
CA ASN A 251 30.53 7.97 8.23
C ASN A 251 31.60 7.67 9.29
N ALA A 252 32.52 8.61 9.54
CA ALA A 252 33.61 8.39 10.51
C ALA A 252 33.10 7.99 11.91
N GLY A 253 31.96 8.54 12.34
CA GLY A 253 31.30 8.17 13.59
C GLY A 253 30.82 6.72 13.58
N THR A 254 29.99 6.34 12.60
CA THR A 254 29.43 4.98 12.53
C THR A 254 30.47 3.91 12.19
N GLN A 255 31.52 4.25 11.45
CA GLN A 255 32.68 3.38 11.23
C GLN A 255 33.47 3.12 12.50
N THR A 256 33.63 4.13 13.36
CA THR A 256 34.23 3.97 14.70
C THR A 256 33.37 3.06 15.60
N LEU A 257 32.06 2.98 15.31
CA LEU A 257 31.12 2.06 15.96
C LEU A 257 31.13 0.65 15.31
N GLY A 258 32.02 0.37 14.37
CA GLY A 258 32.16 -0.94 13.73
C GLY A 258 31.20 -1.19 12.56
N TYR A 259 30.45 -0.17 12.11
CA TYR A 259 29.65 -0.28 10.89
C TYR A 259 30.51 -0.07 9.64
N SER A 260 30.55 -1.06 8.75
CA SER A 260 31.03 -0.91 7.38
C SER A 260 29.86 -0.98 6.41
N HIS A 261 30.11 -0.59 5.16
CA HIS A 261 29.16 -0.84 4.08
C HIS A 261 28.77 -2.31 4.02
N ASN A 262 27.51 -2.54 3.67
CA ASN A 262 26.84 -3.80 3.50
C ASN A 262 26.64 -4.64 4.78
N ASN A 263 26.50 -3.99 5.94
CA ASN A 263 26.41 -4.68 7.23
C ASN A 263 25.00 -4.80 7.83
N GLY A 264 23.95 -4.28 7.19
CA GLY A 264 22.64 -4.19 7.85
C GLY A 264 22.68 -3.22 9.05
N LEU A 265 21.57 -3.15 9.78
CA LEU A 265 21.51 -2.58 11.13
C LEU A 265 22.06 -3.54 12.19
N CYS A 266 21.75 -4.83 12.07
CA CYS A 266 22.26 -5.92 12.90
C CYS A 266 23.34 -6.68 12.10
N PRO A 267 24.64 -6.60 12.47
CA PRO A 267 25.69 -7.34 11.76
C PRO A 267 25.47 -8.85 11.88
N GLY A 268 25.24 -9.54 10.76
CA GLY A 268 24.97 -10.99 10.74
C GLY A 268 24.45 -11.51 9.39
N THR A 269 24.28 -12.83 9.27
CA THR A 269 23.69 -13.46 8.07
C THR A 269 22.17 -13.55 8.21
N GLY A 270 21.42 -12.79 7.43
CA GLY A 270 19.96 -12.91 7.37
C GLY A 270 19.28 -11.61 6.97
N ARG A 271 18.01 -11.71 6.59
CA ARG A 271 17.18 -10.53 6.30
C ARG A 271 16.92 -9.71 7.56
N GLU A 272 16.70 -8.43 7.34
CA GLU A 272 16.30 -7.49 8.39
C GLU A 272 14.85 -7.11 8.19
N TYR A 273 14.08 -7.06 9.28
CA TYR A 273 12.66 -6.79 9.26
C TYR A 273 12.39 -5.50 10.04
N ASN A 274 12.03 -4.44 9.33
CA ASN A 274 11.46 -3.26 9.96
C ASN A 274 10.02 -3.55 10.36
N LYS A 275 9.70 -3.24 11.61
CA LYS A 275 8.34 -3.34 12.15
C LYS A 275 7.88 -1.97 12.55
N LEU A 276 6.63 -1.66 12.23
CA LEU A 276 6.01 -0.40 12.57
C LEU A 276 4.57 -0.64 12.96
N ALA A 277 4.13 0.02 14.03
CA ALA A 277 2.73 0.17 14.34
C ALA A 277 2.45 1.64 14.67
N TYR A 278 1.33 2.17 14.21
CA TYR A 278 0.85 3.45 14.70
C TYR A 278 -0.67 3.48 14.78
N SER A 279 -1.16 4.35 15.65
CA SER A 279 -2.57 4.69 15.74
C SER A 279 -2.74 6.19 15.57
N GLN A 280 -3.73 6.56 14.79
CA GLN A 280 -4.07 7.93 14.47
C GLN A 280 -5.52 8.18 14.88
N LYS A 281 -5.76 9.31 15.55
CA LYS A 281 -7.11 9.84 15.70
C LYS A 281 -7.65 10.33 14.36
N LEU A 282 -8.91 10.03 14.07
CA LEU A 282 -9.59 10.49 12.85
C LEU A 282 -10.34 11.83 13.06
N ASP A 283 -10.30 12.37 14.27
CA ASP A 283 -10.80 13.68 14.65
C ASP A 283 -9.68 14.63 15.09
N GLY A 284 -10.01 15.92 15.19
CA GLY A 284 -9.10 16.97 15.65
C GLY A 284 -7.83 17.10 14.80
N ASP A 285 -6.68 17.25 15.47
CA ASP A 285 -5.37 17.47 14.84
C ASP A 285 -4.75 16.20 14.23
N LEU A 286 -5.54 15.11 14.11
CA LEU A 286 -5.11 13.82 13.60
C LEU A 286 -3.87 13.28 14.32
N ASN A 287 -3.82 13.45 15.64
CA ASN A 287 -2.69 13.07 16.46
C ASN A 287 -2.38 11.56 16.32
N VAL A 288 -1.11 11.27 16.08
CA VAL A 288 -0.56 9.94 15.80
C VAL A 288 0.50 9.59 16.84
N THR A 289 0.39 8.39 17.37
CA THR A 289 1.45 7.75 18.16
C THR A 289 1.93 6.53 17.40
N ALA A 290 3.23 6.45 17.15
CA ALA A 290 3.87 5.36 16.43
C ALA A 290 4.95 4.68 17.29
N LYS A 291 5.16 3.40 17.05
CA LYS A 291 6.23 2.58 17.64
C LYS A 291 6.89 1.78 16.52
N GLY A 292 8.20 1.91 16.41
CA GLY A 292 9.02 1.26 15.40
C GLY A 292 10.05 0.33 16.01
N GLY A 293 10.55 -0.61 15.21
CA GLY A 293 11.69 -1.45 15.58
C GLY A 293 12.23 -2.25 14.40
N PHE A 294 13.30 -3.00 14.66
CA PHE A 294 14.05 -3.75 13.65
C PHE A 294 14.55 -5.07 14.21
N GLU A 295 14.32 -6.17 13.51
CA GLU A 295 14.82 -7.48 13.92
C GLU A 295 15.57 -8.15 12.77
N GLN A 296 16.61 -8.91 13.09
CA GLN A 296 17.30 -9.75 12.12
C GLN A 296 16.87 -11.22 12.28
N ALA A 297 16.69 -11.90 11.15
CA ALA A 297 16.39 -13.33 11.06
C ALA A 297 15.07 -13.80 11.71
N ALA A 298 14.35 -12.95 12.43
CA ALA A 298 13.06 -13.23 13.07
C ALA A 298 12.13 -12.00 13.04
N ILE A 299 10.85 -12.24 13.30
CA ILE A 299 9.85 -11.21 13.61
C ILE A 299 9.13 -11.66 14.88
N THR A 300 9.40 -11.02 16.01
CA THR A 300 8.90 -11.42 17.33
C THR A 300 7.86 -10.45 17.86
N ALA A 301 6.78 -10.97 18.43
CA ALA A 301 5.75 -10.16 19.09
C ALA A 301 6.34 -9.27 20.20
N GLY A 302 6.03 -7.97 20.15
CA GLY A 302 6.33 -6.99 21.20
C GLY A 302 7.79 -6.60 21.40
N GLN A 303 8.72 -7.33 20.78
CA GLN A 303 10.14 -6.99 20.81
C GLN A 303 10.43 -5.86 19.85
N ALA A 304 11.14 -4.83 20.28
CA ALA A 304 11.49 -3.73 19.40
C ALA A 304 12.65 -4.10 18.49
N ILE A 305 13.74 -4.58 19.10
CA ILE A 305 14.99 -4.88 18.41
C ILE A 305 15.68 -6.08 19.05
N THR A 306 16.11 -7.02 18.20
CA THR A 306 17.08 -8.07 18.53
C THR A 306 18.28 -7.97 17.59
N CYS A 307 19.13 -6.97 17.83
CA CYS A 307 20.48 -6.95 17.30
C CYS A 307 21.46 -7.50 18.36
N ASN A 308 22.68 -7.83 17.94
CA ASN A 308 23.73 -8.25 18.86
C ASN A 308 23.97 -7.19 19.98
N SER A 309 24.58 -7.60 21.09
CA SER A 309 24.83 -6.73 22.25
C SER A 309 25.60 -5.45 21.93
N THR A 310 26.40 -5.44 20.85
CA THR A 310 27.18 -4.29 20.39
C THR A 310 26.26 -3.17 19.92
N VAL A 311 25.22 -3.46 19.12
CA VAL A 311 24.29 -2.42 18.63
C VAL A 311 23.56 -1.73 19.79
N ASN A 312 23.07 -2.49 20.76
CA ASN A 312 22.33 -1.97 21.93
C ASN A 312 23.22 -1.18 22.91
N GLN A 313 24.55 -1.36 22.88
CA GLN A 313 25.49 -0.63 23.73
C GLN A 313 25.76 0.80 23.22
N PHE A 314 25.57 1.04 21.91
CA PHE A 314 25.99 2.30 21.27
C PHE A 314 24.84 3.07 20.61
N ILE A 315 23.77 2.39 20.21
CA ILE A 315 22.51 3.03 19.81
C ILE A 315 21.44 2.56 20.80
N ASN A 316 21.05 3.46 21.72
CA ASN A 316 20.00 3.16 22.69
C ASN A 316 18.64 3.16 21.96
N PHE A 317 18.34 2.01 21.38
CA PHE A 317 17.14 1.72 20.61
C PHE A 317 16.03 1.13 21.51
N THR A 318 15.90 1.64 22.74
CA THR A 318 14.69 1.38 23.53
C THR A 318 13.50 1.78 22.65
N PRO A 319 12.44 0.95 22.48
CA PRO A 319 11.29 1.33 21.67
C PRO A 319 10.67 2.60 22.22
N THR A 320 11.02 3.71 21.61
CA THR A 320 10.45 5.01 21.95
C THR A 320 9.33 5.33 20.99
N PHE A 321 8.35 6.07 21.48
CA PHE A 321 7.23 6.49 20.67
C PHE A 321 7.62 7.71 19.82
N GLY A 322 7.21 7.68 18.56
CA GLY A 322 7.17 8.83 17.67
C GLY A 322 5.79 9.46 17.73
N LEU A 323 5.74 10.79 17.85
CA LEU A 323 4.50 11.57 17.86
C LEU A 323 4.42 12.42 16.58
N PHE A 324 3.25 12.41 15.94
CA PHE A 324 2.94 13.21 14.76
C PHE A 324 1.55 13.83 14.86
N ASN A 325 1.32 14.92 14.16
CA ASN A 325 -0.01 15.50 14.00
C ASN A 325 -0.16 15.99 12.55
N PHE A 326 -1.23 16.74 12.27
CA PHE A 326 -1.47 17.32 10.95
C PHE A 326 -0.30 18.15 10.41
N ASN A 327 0.47 18.80 11.28
CA ASN A 327 1.65 19.60 10.89
C ASN A 327 2.92 18.76 10.67
N GLY A 328 2.84 17.44 10.90
CA GLY A 328 3.93 16.50 10.66
C GLY A 328 4.55 15.97 11.95
N PHE A 329 5.88 15.85 11.94
CA PHE A 329 6.63 15.29 13.07
C PHE A 329 6.58 16.24 14.28
N VAL A 330 6.24 15.70 15.44
CA VAL A 330 6.17 16.45 16.70
C VAL A 330 7.39 16.13 17.55
N ARG A 331 7.63 14.85 17.84
CA ARG A 331 8.70 14.40 18.73
C ARG A 331 9.03 12.93 18.53
N GLU A 332 10.28 12.55 18.75
CA GLU A 332 10.73 11.16 18.87
C GLU A 332 11.30 10.91 20.27
N GLY A 333 11.59 9.65 20.59
CA GLY A 333 12.20 9.35 21.89
C GLY A 333 11.22 9.43 23.06
N VAL A 334 9.90 9.47 22.81
CA VAL A 334 8.91 9.73 23.85
C VAL A 334 8.69 8.47 24.68
N ALA A 335 8.84 8.58 26.00
CA ALA A 335 8.51 7.52 26.94
C ALA A 335 6.99 7.33 27.03
N ALA A 336 6.52 6.11 27.29
CA ALA A 336 5.10 5.77 27.37
C ALA A 336 4.28 6.73 28.27
N SER A 337 4.82 7.07 29.45
CA SER A 337 4.19 7.96 30.42
C SER A 337 4.26 9.45 30.05
N ALA A 338 5.04 9.81 29.04
CA ALA A 338 5.24 11.18 28.59
C ALA A 338 4.44 11.50 27.31
N ILE A 339 3.61 10.56 26.83
CA ILE A 339 2.71 10.78 25.70
C ILE A 339 1.57 11.70 26.15
N PRO A 340 1.36 12.86 25.51
CA PRO A 340 0.26 13.75 25.86
C PRO A 340 -1.11 13.09 25.71
N ALA A 341 -2.10 13.51 26.52
CA ALA A 341 -3.43 12.89 26.57
C ALA A 341 -4.24 13.03 25.26
N ASP A 342 -3.94 14.06 24.47
CA ASP A 342 -4.54 14.29 23.16
C ASP A 342 -3.99 13.37 22.07
N PHE A 343 -2.92 12.61 22.34
CA PHE A 343 -2.39 11.55 21.48
C PHE A 343 -2.96 10.17 21.85
N ILE A 344 -2.81 9.20 20.96
CA ILE A 344 -3.15 7.80 21.28
C ILE A 344 -2.14 7.28 22.32
N GLN A 345 -2.65 6.72 23.40
CA GLN A 345 -1.83 6.27 24.53
C GLN A 345 -1.00 5.03 24.19
N ALA A 346 0.15 4.89 24.87
CA ALA A 346 1.13 3.83 24.63
C ALA A 346 0.51 2.43 24.62
N THR A 347 -0.35 2.11 25.60
CA THR A 347 -0.97 0.79 25.76
C THR A 347 -1.69 0.31 24.51
N ARG A 348 -2.33 1.22 23.76
CA ARG A 348 -3.01 0.90 22.50
C ARG A 348 -2.01 0.57 21.39
N VAL A 349 -0.96 1.38 21.26
CA VAL A 349 0.08 1.20 20.24
C VAL A 349 0.92 -0.04 20.54
N ASP A 350 1.21 -0.31 21.81
CA ASP A 350 1.87 -1.53 22.27
C ASP A 350 1.05 -2.76 21.88
N GLY A 351 -0.26 -2.78 22.16
CA GLY A 351 -1.12 -3.89 21.74
C GLY A 351 -1.18 -4.09 20.21
N LEU A 352 -1.03 -3.03 19.41
CA LEU A 352 -0.89 -3.16 17.95
C LEU A 352 0.49 -3.68 17.54
N TYR A 353 1.54 -3.20 18.19
CA TYR A 353 2.91 -3.60 17.92
C TYR A 353 3.16 -5.05 18.30
N ASP A 354 2.55 -5.52 19.39
CA ASP A 354 2.60 -6.92 19.86
C ASP A 354 1.96 -7.89 18.85
N ARG A 355 1.01 -7.43 18.02
CA ARG A 355 0.44 -8.25 16.93
C ARG A 355 1.44 -8.47 15.79
N VAL A 356 2.43 -7.61 15.61
CA VAL A 356 3.46 -7.78 14.58
C VAL A 356 4.35 -8.96 14.99
N GLY A 357 4.46 -9.99 14.13
CA GLY A 357 5.12 -11.26 14.45
C GLY A 357 4.18 -12.37 14.89
N THR A 358 2.86 -12.13 14.92
CA THR A 358 1.85 -13.14 15.28
C THR A 358 1.01 -13.59 14.08
N VAL A 359 0.27 -14.68 14.26
CA VAL A 359 -0.74 -15.16 13.30
C VAL A 359 -2.09 -14.59 13.71
N GLY A 360 -2.60 -13.66 12.89
CA GLY A 360 -3.95 -13.12 13.04
C GLY A 360 -4.16 -12.22 14.26
N LYS A 361 -5.40 -11.73 14.40
CA LYS A 361 -5.81 -10.91 15.55
C LYS A 361 -5.95 -11.83 16.75
N SER A 362 -5.15 -11.60 17.81
CA SER A 362 -5.36 -12.29 19.07
C SER A 362 -6.83 -12.10 19.49
N THR A 363 -7.57 -13.21 19.58
CA THR A 363 -8.98 -13.33 20.04
C THR A 363 -10.14 -13.02 19.09
N ALA A 364 -9.94 -12.72 17.79
CA ALA A 364 -11.09 -12.53 16.90
C ALA A 364 -11.66 -13.86 16.35
N THR A 365 -12.92 -14.16 16.68
CA THR A 365 -13.62 -15.39 16.26
C THR A 365 -14.09 -15.39 14.80
N THR A 366 -13.92 -14.30 14.05
CA THR A 366 -14.33 -14.21 12.64
C THR A 366 -13.45 -13.23 11.87
N SER A 367 -12.26 -13.64 11.45
CA SER A 367 -11.69 -13.11 10.20
C SER A 367 -12.59 -13.52 9.03
N PRO A 368 -12.56 -12.85 7.85
CA PRO A 368 -13.07 -13.49 6.63
C PRO A 368 -12.51 -14.91 6.57
N VAL A 369 -13.38 -15.91 6.40
CA VAL A 369 -13.01 -17.33 6.58
C VAL A 369 -11.81 -17.66 5.69
N GLY A 370 -10.71 -18.10 6.30
CA GLY A 370 -9.47 -18.41 5.58
C GLY A 370 -8.61 -17.20 5.18
N SER A 371 -8.87 -16.00 5.73
CA SER A 371 -8.04 -14.82 5.52
C SER A 371 -6.91 -14.70 6.54
N SER A 372 -5.70 -14.46 6.04
CA SER A 372 -4.47 -14.17 6.78
C SER A 372 -4.11 -12.68 6.71
N TRP A 373 -5.10 -11.79 6.50
CA TRP A 373 -4.88 -10.34 6.34
C TRP A 373 -4.04 -9.74 7.48
N ASP A 374 -4.23 -10.23 8.71
CA ASP A 374 -3.53 -9.77 9.92
C ASP A 374 -2.30 -10.61 10.30
N THR A 375 -1.88 -11.53 9.44
CA THR A 375 -0.68 -12.35 9.71
C THR A 375 0.57 -11.57 9.33
N LEU A 376 1.46 -11.37 10.30
CA LEU A 376 2.73 -10.66 10.13
C LEU A 376 3.92 -11.48 10.67
N THR A 377 3.86 -12.82 10.58
CA THR A 377 4.98 -13.70 10.95
C THR A 377 6.07 -13.68 9.88
N LYS A 378 7.31 -14.00 10.26
CA LYS A 378 8.44 -14.13 9.29
C LYS A 378 8.09 -15.07 8.14
N ALA A 379 7.62 -16.27 8.48
CA ALA A 379 7.30 -17.29 7.47
C ALA A 379 6.26 -16.77 6.47
N TYR A 380 5.24 -16.06 6.97
CA TYR A 380 4.23 -15.47 6.11
C TYR A 380 4.82 -14.37 5.22
N ILE A 381 5.54 -13.40 5.79
CA ILE A 381 6.15 -12.29 5.05
C ILE A 381 7.09 -12.82 3.97
N ASP A 382 8.02 -13.72 4.29
CA ASP A 382 8.96 -14.25 3.30
C ASP A 382 8.26 -15.02 2.17
N SER A 383 7.11 -15.65 2.45
CA SER A 383 6.32 -16.43 1.50
C SER A 383 5.40 -15.61 0.60
N ILE A 384 5.26 -14.30 0.82
CA ILE A 384 4.40 -13.46 -0.02
C ILE A 384 4.87 -13.56 -1.48
N THR A 385 3.94 -13.97 -2.34
CA THR A 385 4.09 -13.98 -3.79
C THR A 385 2.89 -13.28 -4.39
N ILE A 386 3.14 -12.39 -5.34
CA ILE A 386 2.11 -11.63 -6.05
C ILE A 386 2.38 -11.77 -7.53
N ASN A 387 1.33 -12.11 -8.27
CA ASN A 387 1.40 -12.27 -9.71
C ASN A 387 0.16 -11.64 -10.33
N PHE A 388 0.31 -11.04 -11.50
CA PHE A 388 -0.85 -10.73 -12.31
C PHE A 388 -1.59 -12.02 -12.66
N ALA A 389 -2.92 -11.95 -12.66
CA ALA A 389 -3.76 -13.07 -13.02
C ALA A 389 -3.80 -13.24 -14.54
N ASN A 390 -3.89 -14.49 -14.99
CA ASN A 390 -4.24 -14.75 -16.38
C ASN A 390 -5.76 -14.77 -16.50
N VAL A 391 -6.35 -13.63 -16.86
CA VAL A 391 -7.80 -13.50 -17.04
C VAL A 391 -8.13 -13.66 -18.53
N PRO A 392 -8.88 -14.72 -18.93
CA PRO A 392 -9.27 -14.98 -20.32
C PRO A 392 -10.00 -13.81 -20.99
#